data_AF-A0A4Y2VFH8-F1
#
_entry.id   AF-A0A4Y2VFH8-F1
#
_cell.length_a   1.000
_cell.length_b   1.000
_cell.length_c   1.000
_cell.angle_alpha   90.00
_cell.angle_beta   90.00
_cell.angle_gamma   90.00
#
_symmetry.space_group_name_H-M   'P 1'
#
loop_
_entity.id
_entity.type
_entity.pdbx_description
1 polymer ?
#
loop_
_entity_poly.entity_id
_entity_poly.type
_entity_poly.pdbx_seq_one_letter_code
_entity_poly.pdbx_strand_id
1 'polypeptide(L)'
;FVLNVNMKQERSGNLIELIPRLTSESNIGIWGFDSDHISTHGRQQLTVTSIYEAMYAFEKDYLKFDRAFWRHRDGSPEKISYYVTHNSGRDTKNSFENSNLVVFTNLVISEMPNFCNASYDLSSCLSGQCYPTHKRCDGIRDCDDGTDEGSCESPTCC
;
A
#
# COMPACT_ATOMS: atom_id res chain seq x y z
N PHE A 1 8.32 13.07 13.65
CA PHE A 1 7.87 14.40 14.10
C PHE A 1 7.09 14.23 15.40
N VAL A 2 7.47 14.93 16.47
CA VAL A 2 6.73 14.94 17.74
C VAL A 2 6.56 16.40 18.16
N LEU A 3 5.32 16.84 18.26
CA LEU A 3 4.94 18.17 18.76
C LEU A 3 4.45 18.00 20.19
N ASN A 4 5.21 18.54 21.15
CA ASN A 4 4.80 18.53 22.54
C ASN A 4 4.23 19.89 22.91
N VAL A 5 3.01 19.89 23.46
CA VAL A 5 2.41 21.07 24.09
C VAL A 5 2.84 21.10 25.54
N ASN A 6 3.50 22.17 25.95
CA ASN A 6 3.89 22.33 27.34
C ASN A 6 2.73 22.94 28.15
N MET A 7 1.96 22.08 28.81
CA MET A 7 0.81 22.49 29.62
C MET A 7 1.17 22.99 31.04
N LYS A 8 2.46 23.01 31.40
CA LYS A 8 2.89 23.29 32.79
C LYS A 8 3.37 24.73 33.02
N GLN A 9 3.51 25.52 31.97
CA GLN A 9 4.34 26.73 32.03
C GLN A 9 3.58 28.00 32.44
N GLU A 10 2.23 28.06 32.33
CA GLU A 10 1.54 29.32 32.64
C GLU A 10 0.14 29.17 33.26
N ARG A 11 -0.11 29.97 34.31
CA ARG A 11 -1.35 30.00 35.09
C ARG A 11 -2.38 31.02 34.55
N SER A 12 -1.99 31.87 33.59
CA SER A 12 -2.84 32.92 32.99
C SER A 12 -3.70 32.44 31.82
N GLY A 13 -3.40 31.26 31.24
CA GLY A 13 -4.20 30.64 30.18
C GLY A 13 -4.10 31.30 28.80
N ASN A 14 -3.18 32.26 28.61
CA ASN A 14 -3.10 33.07 27.39
C ASN A 14 -1.92 32.69 26.49
N LEU A 15 -0.93 31.97 27.00
CA LEU A 15 0.25 31.55 26.24
C LEU A 15 0.29 30.02 26.09
N ILE A 16 0.39 29.56 24.85
CA ILE A 16 0.59 28.14 24.54
C ILE A 16 2.02 27.98 24.02
N GLU A 17 2.83 27.20 24.74
CA GLU A 17 4.18 26.87 24.32
C GLU A 17 4.19 25.54 23.55
N LEU A 18 4.69 25.61 22.32
CA LEU A 18 4.85 24.47 21.42
C LEU A 18 6.34 24.18 21.24
N ILE A 19 6.76 22.96 21.59
CA ILE A 19 8.16 22.54 21.49
C ILE A 19 8.26 21.45 20.41
N PRO A 20 8.60 21.81 19.15
CA PRO A 20 8.79 20.83 18.10
C PRO A 20 10.19 20.21 18.18
N ARG A 21 10.28 18.88 18.03
CA ARG A 21 11.56 18.16 17.94
C ARG A 21 11.84 17.77 16.49
N LEU A 22 12.88 18.34 15.90
CA LEU A 22 13.28 18.08 14.52
C LEU A 22 14.80 17.96 14.34
N THR A 23 15.21 17.56 13.14
CA THR A 23 16.60 17.55 12.67
C THR A 23 17.06 18.95 12.26
N SER A 24 18.37 19.17 12.16
CA SER A 24 18.95 20.43 11.68
C SER A 24 18.42 20.79 10.29
N GLU A 25 18.25 22.10 10.04
CA GLU A 25 17.84 22.67 8.74
C GLU A 25 16.46 22.22 8.22
N SER A 26 15.59 21.71 9.10
CA SER A 26 14.22 21.36 8.74
C SER A 26 13.31 22.58 8.68
N ASN A 27 12.52 22.69 7.61
CA ASN A 27 11.45 23.69 7.50
C ASN A 27 10.16 23.14 8.13
N ILE A 28 9.46 23.99 8.88
CA ILE A 28 8.27 23.58 9.63
C ILE A 28 7.11 24.50 9.24
N GLY A 29 6.00 23.89 8.84
CA GLY A 29 4.70 24.56 8.78
C GLY A 29 3.85 24.13 9.96
N ILE A 30 3.34 25.09 10.73
CA ILE A 30 2.36 24.84 11.79
C ILE A 30 1.02 25.41 11.32
N TRP A 31 -0.03 24.64 11.52
CA TRP A 31 -1.40 25.03 11.21
C TRP A 31 -2.29 24.59 12.37
N GLY A 32 -3.33 25.37 12.65
CA GLY A 32 -4.29 25.12 13.71
C GLY A 32 -5.69 25.32 13.19
N PHE A 33 -6.62 24.49 13.66
CA PHE A 33 -8.02 24.50 13.30
C PHE A 33 -8.83 24.18 14.55
N ASP A 34 -10.09 24.60 14.55
CA ASP A 34 -11.04 24.22 15.57
C ASP A 34 -11.53 22.77 15.33
N SER A 35 -11.63 22.00 16.41
CA SER A 35 -12.11 20.61 16.39
C SER A 35 -13.53 20.51 15.85
N ASP A 36 -14.39 21.48 16.19
CA ASP A 36 -15.79 21.48 15.76
C ASP A 36 -15.91 21.67 14.24
N HIS A 37 -14.94 22.37 13.63
CA HIS A 37 -14.89 22.58 12.18
C HIS A 37 -14.51 21.30 11.41
N ILE A 38 -13.69 20.42 11.99
CA ILE A 38 -13.32 19.13 11.35
C ILE A 38 -14.55 18.24 11.21
N SER A 39 -15.39 18.20 12.24
CA SER A 39 -16.57 17.34 12.28
C SER A 39 -17.59 17.68 11.19
N THR A 40 -17.59 18.94 10.72
CA THR A 40 -18.56 19.49 9.77
C THR A 40 -18.05 19.56 8.33
N HIS A 41 -16.75 19.76 8.10
CA HIS A 41 -16.21 20.03 6.76
C HIS A 41 -15.79 18.78 5.98
N GLY A 42 -15.52 17.65 6.64
CA GLY A 42 -15.13 16.41 5.97
C GLY A 42 -13.77 16.47 5.24
N ARG A 43 -13.03 15.35 5.32
CA ARG A 43 -11.93 14.85 4.45
C ARG A 43 -10.99 15.82 3.69
N GLN A 44 -10.68 17.02 4.17
CA GLN A 44 -9.62 17.87 3.58
C GLN A 44 -8.42 18.09 4.51
N GLN A 45 -8.15 17.10 5.37
CA GLN A 45 -7.06 17.18 6.33
C GLN A 45 -5.79 16.50 5.79
N LEU A 46 -4.66 17.21 5.84
CA LEU A 46 -3.35 16.59 5.61
C LEU A 46 -3.04 15.67 6.79
N THR A 47 -3.07 14.37 6.53
CA THR A 47 -2.75 13.34 7.52
C THR A 47 -1.48 12.62 7.11
N VAL A 48 -0.82 11.99 8.07
CA VAL A 48 0.31 11.10 7.77
C VAL A 48 -0.13 9.98 6.82
N THR A 49 -1.38 9.53 6.96
CA THR A 49 -1.98 8.51 6.12
C THR A 49 -2.17 8.94 4.67
N SER A 50 -2.66 10.15 4.40
CA SER A 50 -2.77 10.66 3.02
C SER A 50 -1.40 10.81 2.34
N ILE A 51 -0.36 11.14 3.11
CA ILE A 51 1.02 11.19 2.60
C ILE A 51 1.49 9.79 2.21
N TYR A 52 1.29 8.78 3.07
CA TYR A 52 1.63 7.41 2.73
C TYR A 52 0.88 6.92 1.49
N GLU A 53 -0.43 7.16 1.41
CA GLU A 53 -1.24 6.77 0.25
C GLU A 53 -0.74 7.44 -1.05
N ALA A 54 -0.40 8.73 -1.02
CA ALA A 54 0.19 9.41 -2.16
C ALA A 54 1.58 8.87 -2.53
N MET A 55 2.41 8.52 -1.54
CA MET A 55 3.71 7.90 -1.77
C MET A 55 3.58 6.52 -2.42
N TYR A 56 2.68 5.68 -1.90
CA TYR A 56 2.41 4.35 -2.45
C TYR A 56 1.75 4.42 -3.83
N ALA A 57 0.94 5.44 -4.12
CA ALA A 57 0.35 5.61 -5.45
C ALA A 57 1.38 5.81 -6.58
N PHE A 58 2.64 6.16 -6.28
CA PHE A 58 3.71 6.18 -7.26
C PHE A 58 4.25 4.79 -7.62
N GLU A 59 3.98 3.77 -6.81
CA GLU A 59 4.33 2.40 -7.14
C GLU A 59 3.30 1.84 -8.13
N LYS A 60 3.79 1.30 -9.26
CA LYS A 60 2.96 0.72 -10.32
C LYS A 60 2.00 -0.36 -9.83
N ASP A 61 2.31 -0.96 -8.68
CA ASP A 61 1.64 -2.10 -8.09
C ASP A 61 1.10 -1.81 -6.66
N TYR A 62 0.71 -0.57 -6.36
CA TYR A 62 0.25 -0.17 -5.01
C TYR A 62 -0.89 -1.03 -4.43
N LEU A 63 -1.66 -1.74 -5.28
CA LEU A 63 -2.71 -2.68 -4.89
C LEU A 63 -2.17 -4.02 -4.36
N LYS A 64 -0.87 -4.32 -4.53
CA LYS A 64 -0.23 -5.53 -4.00
C LYS A 64 0.05 -5.45 -2.51
N PHE A 65 0.03 -4.25 -1.91
CA PHE A 65 0.23 -4.10 -0.48
C PHE A 65 -1.08 -4.30 0.25
N ASP A 66 -1.09 -5.33 1.06
CA ASP A 66 -2.15 -5.52 2.00
C ASP A 66 -2.15 -4.37 3.03
N ARG A 67 -3.35 -3.86 3.34
CA ARG A 67 -3.53 -2.71 4.22
C ARG A 67 -4.64 -2.91 5.23
N ALA A 68 -4.36 -2.53 6.46
CA ALA A 68 -5.35 -2.41 7.52
C ALA A 68 -5.77 -0.94 7.64
N PHE A 69 -7.06 -0.66 7.45
CA PHE A 69 -7.61 0.68 7.62
C PHE A 69 -8.44 0.76 8.90
N TRP A 70 -8.20 1.80 9.69
CA TRP A 70 -8.93 2.09 10.92
C TRP A 70 -9.68 3.40 10.74
N ARG A 71 -11.00 3.34 10.89
CA ARG A 71 -11.89 4.51 10.90
C ARG A 71 -12.46 4.68 12.28
N HIS A 72 -12.27 5.87 12.83
CA HIS A 72 -12.78 6.20 14.14
C HIS A 72 -14.09 6.99 14.00
N ARG A 73 -15.03 6.73 14.91
CA ARG A 73 -16.36 7.36 14.89
C ARG A 73 -16.33 8.81 15.38
N ASP A 74 -15.30 9.19 16.12
CA ASP A 74 -15.08 10.51 16.69
C ASP A 74 -14.60 11.55 15.65
N GLY A 75 -14.42 11.15 14.39
CA GLY A 75 -13.90 12.03 13.34
C GLY A 75 -12.39 12.23 13.42
N SER A 76 -11.68 11.48 14.26
CA SER A 76 -10.23 11.46 14.25
C SER A 76 -9.70 10.90 12.91
N PRO A 77 -8.50 11.33 12.48
CA PRO A 77 -7.98 11.00 11.15
C PRO A 77 -7.89 9.50 10.91
N GLU A 78 -8.26 9.07 9.70
CA GLU A 78 -8.15 7.66 9.28
C GLU A 78 -6.69 7.20 9.36
N LYS A 79 -6.47 6.00 9.88
CA LYS A 79 -5.13 5.40 10.00
C LYS A 79 -5.05 4.18 9.10
N ILE A 80 -4.18 4.24 8.10
CA ILE A 80 -3.83 3.10 7.25
C ILE A 80 -2.44 2.59 7.66
N SER A 81 -2.34 1.29 7.89
CA SER A 81 -1.07 0.60 8.07
C SER A 81 -0.91 -0.42 6.95
N TYR A 82 0.15 -0.27 6.17
CA TYR A 82 0.58 -1.26 5.19
C TYR A 82 1.41 -2.33 5.89
N TYR A 83 1.21 -3.58 5.52
CA TYR A 83 2.03 -4.69 6.02
C TYR A 83 2.68 -5.40 4.85
N VAL A 84 3.95 -5.77 5.04
CA VAL A 84 4.68 -6.61 4.10
C VAL A 84 4.23 -8.05 4.31
N THR A 85 3.50 -8.58 3.33
CA THR A 85 3.25 -10.02 3.22
C THR A 85 4.34 -10.69 2.40
N HIS A 86 4.43 -12.02 2.51
CA HIS A 86 5.34 -12.80 1.66
C HIS A 86 4.95 -12.55 0.20
N ASN A 87 5.94 -12.34 -0.66
CA ASN A 87 5.68 -12.17 -2.09
C ASN A 87 5.07 -13.47 -2.66
N SER A 88 4.07 -13.36 -3.52
CA SER A 88 3.43 -14.50 -4.17
C SER A 88 4.29 -15.12 -5.28
N GLY A 89 5.61 -14.90 -5.24
CA GLY A 89 6.55 -15.37 -6.25
C GLY A 89 6.77 -16.87 -6.10
N ARG A 90 6.21 -17.66 -7.03
CA ARG A 90 6.44 -19.13 -7.08
C ARG A 90 7.92 -19.48 -7.21
N ASP A 91 8.62 -18.65 -7.97
CA ASP A 91 9.98 -18.86 -8.43
C ASP A 91 10.85 -17.66 -8.14
N THR A 92 12.16 -17.84 -8.26
CA THR A 92 13.10 -16.74 -8.10
C THR A 92 12.82 -15.65 -9.14
N LYS A 93 12.56 -16.00 -10.40
CA LYS A 93 12.15 -15.03 -11.43
C LYS A 93 10.85 -14.29 -11.10
N ASN A 94 9.77 -15.02 -10.83
CA ASN A 94 8.47 -14.44 -10.48
C ASN A 94 8.56 -13.57 -9.21
N SER A 95 9.44 -13.91 -8.27
CA SER A 95 9.69 -13.11 -7.07
C SER A 95 10.34 -11.76 -7.40
N PHE A 96 11.30 -11.74 -8.32
CA PHE A 96 11.96 -10.50 -8.76
C PHE A 96 11.02 -9.63 -9.60
N GLU A 97 10.27 -10.26 -10.52
CA GLU A 97 9.26 -9.57 -11.35
C GLU A 97 8.15 -8.96 -10.47
N ASN A 98 7.62 -9.72 -9.50
CA ASN A 98 6.61 -9.21 -8.56
C ASN A 98 7.10 -8.04 -7.69
N SER A 99 8.42 -7.96 -7.47
CA SER A 99 9.04 -6.89 -6.68
C SER A 99 9.55 -5.74 -7.55
N ASN A 100 9.29 -5.75 -8.86
CA ASN A 100 9.81 -4.77 -9.83
C ASN A 100 11.34 -4.61 -9.77
N LEU A 101 12.07 -5.68 -9.47
CA LEU A 101 13.52 -5.70 -9.40
C LEU A 101 14.12 -6.19 -10.71
N VAL A 102 15.14 -5.48 -11.19
CA VAL A 102 15.94 -5.91 -12.35
C VAL A 102 17.20 -6.60 -11.84
N VAL A 103 17.39 -7.85 -12.25
CA VAL A 103 18.50 -8.70 -11.79
C VAL A 103 19.53 -8.87 -12.91
N PHE A 104 20.78 -8.48 -12.64
CA PHE A 104 21.91 -8.70 -13.53
C PHE A 104 22.80 -9.80 -12.95
N THR A 105 22.59 -11.04 -13.41
CA THR A 105 23.38 -12.19 -12.97
C THR A 105 23.83 -13.03 -14.15
N ASN A 106 25.00 -13.64 -14.01
CA ASN A 106 25.49 -14.69 -14.91
C ASN A 106 24.91 -16.08 -14.59
N LEU A 107 24.11 -16.20 -13.52
CA LEU A 107 23.42 -17.42 -13.14
C LEU A 107 22.06 -17.51 -13.85
N VAL A 108 21.66 -18.73 -14.23
CA VAL A 108 20.31 -18.99 -14.72
C VAL A 108 19.37 -18.93 -13.52
N ILE A 109 18.44 -17.96 -13.55
CA ILE A 109 17.41 -17.79 -12.53
C ILE A 109 16.46 -18.98 -12.62
N SER A 110 16.15 -19.62 -11.49
CA SER A 110 15.26 -20.77 -11.46
C SER A 110 13.83 -20.36 -11.79
N GLU A 111 13.24 -21.06 -12.76
CA GLU A 111 11.84 -20.93 -13.17
C GLU A 111 11.15 -22.28 -12.99
N MET A 112 9.95 -22.31 -12.39
CA MET A 112 9.14 -23.52 -12.30
C MET A 112 8.68 -23.85 -13.71
N PRO A 113 8.88 -25.09 -14.18
CA PRO A 113 8.36 -25.50 -15.47
C PRO A 113 6.83 -25.41 -15.46
N ASN A 114 6.27 -24.70 -16.45
CA ASN A 114 4.84 -24.70 -16.70
C ASN A 114 4.46 -26.02 -17.39
N PHE A 115 3.71 -26.88 -16.69
CA PHE A 115 3.19 -28.13 -17.25
C PHE A 115 1.97 -27.94 -18.17
N CYS A 116 1.46 -26.71 -18.25
CA CYS A 116 0.33 -26.36 -19.10
C CYS A 116 0.82 -26.11 -20.53
N ASN A 117 0.21 -26.78 -21.50
CA ASN A 117 0.56 -26.62 -22.91
C ASN A 117 0.13 -25.23 -23.41
N ALA A 118 1.10 -24.34 -23.63
CA ALA A 118 0.87 -23.00 -24.18
C ALA A 118 0.19 -23.03 -25.56
N SER A 119 0.35 -24.12 -26.34
CA SER A 119 -0.29 -24.29 -27.65
C SER A 119 -1.82 -24.34 -27.59
N TYR A 120 -2.40 -24.67 -26.43
CA TYR A 120 -3.84 -24.67 -26.21
C TYR A 120 -4.33 -23.39 -25.50
N ASP A 121 -3.47 -22.38 -25.37
CA ASP A 121 -3.76 -21.13 -24.65
C ASP A 121 -4.12 -21.36 -23.18
N LEU A 122 -3.30 -22.17 -22.47
CA LEU A 122 -3.42 -22.40 -21.03
C LEU A 122 -2.24 -21.81 -20.26
N SER A 123 -2.57 -21.16 -19.14
CA SER A 123 -1.66 -20.64 -18.11
C SER A 123 -1.72 -21.48 -16.84
N SER A 124 -0.70 -21.38 -15.98
CA SER A 124 -0.59 -22.18 -14.75
C SER A 124 -0.93 -21.39 -13.47
N CYS A 125 -1.78 -21.95 -12.62
CA CYS A 125 -2.07 -21.47 -11.26
C CYS A 125 -0.92 -21.78 -10.30
N LEU A 126 -0.82 -21.05 -9.18
CA LEU A 126 0.20 -21.28 -8.15
C LEU A 126 0.18 -22.70 -7.56
N SER A 127 -1.02 -23.26 -7.39
CA SER A 127 -1.29 -24.66 -7.03
C SER A 127 -0.83 -25.70 -8.08
N GLY A 128 -0.51 -25.28 -9.31
CA GLY A 128 -0.11 -26.15 -10.42
C GLY A 128 -1.27 -26.58 -11.33
N GLN A 129 -2.49 -26.08 -11.10
CA GLN A 129 -3.62 -26.23 -12.01
C GLN A 129 -3.41 -25.43 -13.31
N CYS A 130 -4.12 -25.80 -14.37
CA CYS A 130 -4.11 -25.07 -15.63
C CYS A 130 -5.45 -24.38 -15.86
N TYR A 131 -5.41 -23.10 -16.23
CA TYR A 131 -6.58 -22.33 -16.61
C TYR A 131 -6.38 -21.72 -18.00
N PRO A 132 -7.45 -21.40 -18.75
CA PRO A 132 -7.30 -20.76 -20.05
C PRO A 132 -6.77 -19.32 -19.91
N THR A 133 -5.85 -18.90 -20.79
CA THR A 133 -5.22 -17.56 -20.70
C THR A 133 -6.24 -16.42 -20.79
N HIS A 134 -7.34 -16.62 -21.52
CA HIS A 134 -8.42 -15.63 -21.66
C HIS A 134 -9.21 -15.36 -20.37
N LYS A 135 -9.10 -16.22 -19.36
CA LYS A 135 -9.73 -16.05 -18.06
C LYS A 135 -8.85 -15.30 -17.05
N ARG A 136 -7.66 -14.89 -17.45
CA ARG A 136 -6.80 -14.09 -16.59
C ARG A 136 -7.44 -12.71 -16.38
N CYS A 137 -7.58 -12.28 -15.13
CA CYS A 137 -8.18 -11.00 -14.75
C CYS A 137 -9.64 -10.83 -15.22
N ASP A 138 -10.43 -11.90 -15.18
CA ASP A 138 -11.86 -11.87 -15.55
C ASP A 138 -12.79 -11.59 -14.36
N GLY A 139 -12.22 -11.46 -13.15
CA GLY A 139 -12.93 -11.19 -11.90
C GLY A 139 -13.44 -12.46 -11.21
N ILE A 140 -13.21 -13.63 -11.79
CA ILE A 140 -13.60 -14.93 -11.25
C ILE A 140 -12.31 -15.66 -10.82
N ARG A 141 -12.32 -16.23 -9.61
CA ARG A 141 -11.24 -17.12 -9.17
C ARG A 141 -11.45 -18.51 -9.78
N ASP A 142 -10.82 -18.76 -10.92
CA ASP A 142 -10.67 -20.08 -11.52
C ASP A 142 -9.51 -20.87 -10.90
N CYS A 143 -8.48 -20.19 -10.38
CA CYS A 143 -7.44 -20.83 -9.58
C CYS A 143 -7.87 -20.96 -8.11
N ASP A 144 -7.61 -22.12 -7.48
CA ASP A 144 -7.87 -22.32 -6.03
C ASP A 144 -7.16 -21.28 -5.15
N ASP A 145 -5.97 -20.83 -5.58
CA ASP A 145 -5.19 -19.79 -4.90
C ASP A 145 -5.56 -18.35 -5.32
N GLY A 146 -6.43 -18.18 -6.32
CA GLY A 146 -6.82 -16.88 -6.88
C GLY A 146 -5.70 -16.13 -7.61
N THR A 147 -4.70 -16.85 -8.13
CA THR A 147 -3.52 -16.24 -8.79
C THR A 147 -3.74 -15.72 -10.19
N ASP A 148 -4.78 -16.23 -10.86
CA ASP A 148 -5.34 -15.70 -12.11
C ASP A 148 -5.81 -14.24 -12.00
N GLU A 149 -6.25 -13.84 -10.81
CA GLU A 149 -6.67 -12.48 -10.48
C GLU A 149 -5.54 -11.62 -9.87
N GLY A 150 -4.30 -12.12 -9.89
CA GLY A 150 -3.12 -11.44 -9.38
C GLY A 150 -2.37 -10.63 -10.45
N SER A 151 -1.85 -9.45 -10.08
CA SER A 151 -0.96 -8.63 -10.92
C SER A 151 -1.54 -8.23 -12.28
N CYS A 152 -2.81 -7.80 -12.30
CA CYS A 152 -3.48 -7.25 -13.48
C CYS A 152 -3.10 -5.76 -13.65
N GLU A 153 -2.54 -5.39 -14.80
CA GLU A 153 -2.09 -4.00 -15.10
C GLU A 153 -3.26 -2.99 -15.21
N SER A 154 -4.48 -3.49 -15.20
CA SER A 154 -5.68 -2.68 -15.09
C SER A 154 -6.74 -3.48 -14.35
N PRO A 155 -7.55 -2.84 -13.48
CA PRO A 155 -8.84 -3.40 -13.15
C PRO A 155 -9.67 -3.30 -14.43
N THR A 156 -9.54 -4.27 -15.32
CA THR A 156 -10.58 -4.56 -16.29
C THR A 156 -11.66 -5.37 -15.59
N CYS A 157 -12.20 -4.79 -14.52
CA CYS A 157 -13.51 -5.15 -14.02
C CYS A 157 -14.35 -3.89 -13.88
N CYS A 158 -15.63 -4.09 -14.15
CA CYS A 158 -16.72 -3.17 -13.92
C CYS A 158 -16.82 -2.72 -12.45
#